data_AF-A0AAE1TB95-F1
#
_entry.id   AF-A0AAE1TB95-F1
#
_cell.length_a   1.000
_cell.length_b   1.000
_cell.length_c   1.000
_cell.angle_alpha   90.00
_cell.angle_beta   90.00
_cell.angle_gamma   90.00
#
_symmetry.space_group_name_H-M   'P 1'
#
loop_
_entity.id
_entity.type
_entity.pdbx_description
1 polymer ?
#
loop_
_entity_poly.entity_id
_entity_poly.type
_entity_poly.pdbx_seq_one_letter_code
_entity_poly.pdbx_strand_id
1 'polypeptide(L)'
;MTPSVEFLSPDNYLINCGSNSPTVVVDNRHFVSDKGSAYLSEGKSFSLTNPKTSPGSPVLYSTARVFTSASSYAFSIKSIGTHLVRLHFSVFSSGNYDLKNGKFDVLANGISLLSNFGANSTVLKEFFLMVDKEELEILFTPASDSSLAYVNAIEVFSAPKDFFIDAAGIALITPDGIQEFKQTFHPRF
;
A
#
# COMPACT_ATOMS: atom_id res chain seq x y z
N MET A 1 0.89 -36.15 9.28
CA MET A 1 0.44 -34.78 8.98
C MET A 1 1.29 -33.84 9.84
N THR A 2 2.29 -33.21 9.26
CA THR A 2 3.01 -32.12 9.94
C THR A 2 2.05 -30.93 10.04
N PRO A 3 1.84 -30.35 11.23
CA PRO A 3 1.05 -29.13 11.33
C PRO A 3 1.76 -28.06 10.51
N SER A 4 1.05 -27.42 9.58
CA SER A 4 1.54 -26.20 8.95
C SER A 4 1.73 -25.17 10.07
N VAL A 5 2.98 -24.85 10.37
CA VAL A 5 3.29 -23.73 11.27
C VAL A 5 2.77 -22.49 10.57
N GLU A 6 1.71 -21.88 11.10
CA GLU A 6 1.29 -20.56 10.64
C GLU A 6 2.46 -19.60 10.89
N PHE A 7 3.04 -19.09 9.81
CA PHE A 7 4.07 -18.07 9.91
C PHE A 7 3.40 -16.79 10.40
N LEU A 8 3.54 -16.50 11.69
CA LEU A 8 3.16 -15.21 12.25
C LEU A 8 4.28 -14.21 11.95
N SER A 9 4.03 -13.33 10.98
CA SER A 9 4.95 -12.25 10.66
C SER A 9 5.04 -11.27 11.84
N PRO A 10 6.25 -11.00 12.41
CA PRO A 10 6.42 -10.07 13.53
C PRO A 10 5.84 -8.68 13.27
N ASP A 11 5.98 -8.23 12.02
CA ASP A 11 5.36 -7.03 11.47
C ASP A 11 4.20 -7.46 10.56
N ASN A 12 2.98 -7.08 10.91
CA ASN A 12 1.78 -7.39 10.14
C ASN A 12 0.74 -6.28 10.31
N TYR A 13 0.83 -5.29 9.44
CA TYR A 13 -0.07 -4.14 9.38
C TYR A 13 -1.02 -4.31 8.21
N LEU A 14 -2.31 -4.41 8.49
CA LEU A 14 -3.38 -4.48 7.50
C LEU A 14 -4.33 -3.32 7.74
N ILE A 15 -4.23 -2.28 6.91
CA ILE A 15 -4.93 -1.01 7.10
C ILE A 15 -6.02 -0.86 6.05
N ASN A 16 -7.26 -0.65 6.47
CA ASN A 16 -8.37 -0.25 5.62
C ASN A 16 -8.53 1.28 5.68
N CYS A 17 -8.04 1.95 4.66
CA CYS A 17 -7.89 3.40 4.64
C CYS A 17 -9.22 4.11 4.43
N GLY A 18 -9.49 5.10 5.27
CA GLY A 18 -10.71 5.89 5.27
C GLY A 18 -11.95 5.19 5.84
N SER A 19 -11.81 3.95 6.31
CA SER A 19 -12.93 3.16 6.85
C SER A 19 -13.50 3.78 8.14
N ASN A 20 -14.82 3.81 8.26
CA ASN A 20 -15.50 4.13 9.53
C ASN A 20 -15.71 2.91 10.41
N SER A 21 -15.63 1.70 9.85
CA SER A 21 -15.72 0.44 10.60
C SER A 21 -14.36 0.16 11.24
N PRO A 22 -14.28 -0.09 12.57
CA PRO A 22 -13.01 -0.31 13.27
C PRO A 22 -12.18 -1.45 12.67
N THR A 23 -12.85 -2.52 12.24
CA THR A 23 -12.22 -3.63 11.53
C THR A 23 -13.15 -4.17 10.45
N VAL A 24 -12.57 -4.71 9.38
CA VAL A 24 -13.25 -5.51 8.36
C VAL A 24 -12.47 -6.80 8.14
N VAL A 25 -13.17 -7.88 7.81
CA VAL A 25 -12.55 -9.18 7.50
C VAL A 25 -12.58 -9.39 5.99
N VAL A 26 -11.41 -9.63 5.40
CA VAL A 26 -11.23 -9.94 3.98
C VAL A 26 -10.37 -11.18 3.87
N ASP A 27 -10.88 -12.24 3.27
CA ASP A 27 -10.18 -13.52 3.11
C ASP A 27 -9.55 -14.03 4.41
N ASN A 28 -10.34 -14.00 5.49
CA ASN A 28 -9.93 -14.40 6.84
C ASN A 28 -8.81 -13.52 7.48
N ARG A 29 -8.54 -12.35 6.90
CA ARG A 29 -7.59 -11.36 7.43
C ARG A 29 -8.31 -10.14 7.97
N HIS A 30 -7.86 -9.66 9.13
CA HIS A 30 -8.44 -8.50 9.80
C HIS A 30 -7.73 -7.22 9.36
N PHE A 31 -8.44 -6.36 8.63
CA PHE A 31 -7.96 -5.01 8.32
C PHE A 31 -8.53 -4.03 9.35
N VAL A 32 -7.67 -3.18 9.88
CA VAL A 32 -8.01 -2.16 10.89
C VAL A 32 -8.18 -0.81 10.21
N SER A 33 -9.14 -0.01 10.66
CA SER A 33 -9.31 1.36 10.16
C SER A 33 -8.10 2.26 10.51
N ASP A 34 -7.75 3.16 9.59
CA ASP A 34 -6.77 4.23 9.83
C ASP A 34 -7.30 5.38 10.71
N LYS A 35 -8.61 5.39 11.02
CA LYS A 35 -9.27 6.46 11.76
C LYS A 35 -8.78 6.50 13.21
N GLY A 36 -8.15 7.62 13.57
CA GLY A 36 -7.55 7.80 14.90
C GLY A 36 -6.36 6.86 15.14
N SER A 37 -5.79 6.28 14.06
CA SER A 37 -4.59 5.45 14.17
C SER A 37 -3.37 6.32 14.43
N ALA A 38 -2.41 5.76 15.18
CA ALA A 38 -1.11 6.40 15.41
C ALA A 38 -0.18 6.32 14.18
N TYR A 39 -0.58 5.60 13.13
CA TYR A 39 0.24 5.41 11.93
C TYR A 39 0.23 6.66 11.05
N LEU A 40 -0.88 7.39 11.00
CA LEU A 40 -1.04 8.48 10.04
C LEU A 40 -0.45 9.80 10.57
N SER A 41 0.43 10.42 9.79
CA SER A 41 1.03 11.72 10.12
C SER A 41 -0.01 12.85 10.20
N GLU A 42 0.32 13.93 10.93
CA GLU A 42 -0.47 15.17 10.90
C GLU A 42 -0.35 15.83 9.51
N GLY A 43 -1.35 15.59 8.66
CA GLY A 43 -1.45 16.17 7.32
C GLY A 43 -2.89 16.41 6.92
N LYS A 44 -3.13 17.16 5.84
CA LYS A 44 -4.49 17.45 5.37
C LYS A 44 -5.06 16.26 4.62
N SER A 45 -5.79 15.42 5.36
CA SER A 45 -6.41 14.21 4.83
C SER A 45 -7.87 14.04 5.25
N PHE A 46 -8.65 13.35 4.43
CA PHE A 46 -10.05 13.01 4.72
C PHE A 46 -10.43 11.64 4.15
N SER A 47 -11.51 11.07 4.66
CA SER A 47 -12.06 9.80 4.16
C SER A 47 -13.06 10.07 3.04
N LEU A 48 -13.06 9.21 2.02
CA LEU A 48 -14.16 9.08 1.07
C LEU A 48 -14.74 7.67 1.12
N THR A 49 -16.05 7.58 0.89
CA THR A 49 -16.78 6.33 0.75
C THR A 49 -17.31 6.23 -0.66
N ASN A 50 -17.12 5.07 -1.30
CA ASN A 50 -17.62 4.82 -2.63
C ASN A 50 -19.16 4.67 -2.59
N PRO A 51 -19.92 5.58 -3.24
CA PRO A 51 -21.38 5.52 -3.22
C PRO A 51 -21.95 4.42 -4.11
N LYS A 52 -21.14 3.81 -4.99
CA LYS A 52 -21.56 2.82 -5.99
C LYS A 52 -21.03 1.42 -5.66
N THR A 53 -21.10 1.02 -4.40
CA THR A 53 -20.74 -0.35 -4.01
C THR A 53 -21.84 -1.33 -4.45
N SER A 54 -21.50 -2.27 -5.32
CA SER A 54 -22.40 -3.37 -5.68
C SER A 54 -22.29 -4.51 -4.67
N PRO A 55 -23.35 -5.32 -4.48
CA PRO A 55 -23.25 -6.56 -3.70
C PRO A 55 -22.12 -7.43 -4.25
N GLY A 56 -21.18 -7.84 -3.38
CA GLY A 56 -20.00 -8.62 -3.75
C GLY A 56 -18.77 -7.80 -4.15
N SER A 57 -18.85 -6.47 -4.18
CA SER A 57 -17.65 -5.62 -4.30
C SER A 57 -16.73 -5.85 -3.10
N PRO A 58 -15.40 -5.97 -3.29
CA PRO A 58 -14.49 -6.16 -2.16
C PRO A 58 -14.54 -4.96 -1.22
N VAL A 59 -14.85 -5.21 0.06
CA VAL A 59 -15.00 -4.17 1.09
C VAL A 59 -13.75 -3.29 1.23
N LEU A 60 -12.58 -3.82 0.88
CA LEU A 60 -11.30 -3.12 0.91
C LEU A 60 -11.23 -1.92 -0.06
N TYR A 61 -12.09 -1.88 -1.09
CA TYR A 61 -12.16 -0.78 -2.06
C TYR A 61 -13.42 0.10 -1.87
N SER A 62 -14.16 -0.10 -0.79
CA SER A 62 -15.36 0.69 -0.47
C SER A 62 -15.04 2.07 0.10
N THR A 63 -13.84 2.26 0.63
CA THR A 63 -13.35 3.54 1.15
C THR A 63 -11.96 3.86 0.63
N ALA A 64 -11.58 5.13 0.73
CA ALA A 64 -10.22 5.59 0.52
C ALA A 64 -9.89 6.70 1.53
N ARG A 65 -8.63 6.77 1.94
CA ARG A 65 -8.07 8.00 2.50
C ARG A 65 -7.52 8.85 1.38
N VAL A 66 -7.86 10.13 1.40
CA VAL A 66 -7.42 11.14 0.44
C VAL A 66 -6.50 12.13 1.13
N PHE A 67 -5.40 12.49 0.48
CA PHE A 67 -4.41 13.46 0.92
C PHE A 67 -4.42 14.65 -0.02
N THR A 68 -4.50 15.86 0.53
CA THR A 68 -4.42 17.13 -0.23
C THR A 68 -3.09 17.86 -0.01
N SER A 69 -2.21 17.28 0.80
CA SER A 69 -0.82 17.66 1.00
C SER A 69 0.01 16.40 1.19
N ALA A 70 1.35 16.52 1.17
CA ALA A 70 2.23 15.44 1.58
C ALA A 70 1.78 14.88 2.95
N SER A 71 1.65 13.57 3.07
CA SER A 71 1.19 12.88 4.28
C SER A 71 1.68 11.44 4.25
N SER A 72 2.05 10.90 5.40
CA SER A 72 2.64 9.56 5.49
C SER A 72 1.93 8.65 6.47
N TYR A 73 2.12 7.35 6.26
CA TYR A 73 1.93 6.33 7.29
C TYR A 73 3.30 5.91 7.82
N ALA A 74 3.47 5.89 9.14
CA ALA A 74 4.66 5.38 9.82
C ALA A 74 4.33 4.08 10.56
N PHE A 75 5.06 3.03 10.26
CA PHE A 75 4.91 1.71 10.88
C PHE A 75 6.15 1.39 11.71
N SER A 76 5.98 1.02 12.98
CA SER A 76 7.07 0.54 13.83
C SER A 76 7.50 -0.86 13.38
N ILE A 77 8.75 -1.02 12.97
CA ILE A 77 9.27 -2.28 12.42
C ILE A 77 10.04 -3.05 13.48
N LYS A 78 9.58 -4.27 13.77
CA LYS A 78 10.17 -5.16 14.78
C LYS A 78 11.23 -6.09 14.19
N SER A 79 11.12 -6.42 12.91
CA SER A 79 12.03 -7.34 12.22
C SER A 79 12.69 -6.68 11.03
N ILE A 80 13.86 -6.08 11.25
CA ILE A 80 14.73 -5.57 10.19
C ILE A 80 14.98 -6.65 9.12
N GLY A 81 14.86 -6.25 7.84
CA GLY A 81 14.98 -7.15 6.70
C GLY A 81 13.92 -6.90 5.62
N THR A 82 13.65 -7.92 4.82
CA THR A 82 12.70 -7.82 3.70
C THR A 82 11.25 -7.73 4.18
N HIS A 83 10.53 -6.73 3.68
CA HIS A 83 9.11 -6.53 3.89
C HIS A 83 8.38 -6.54 2.56
N LEU A 84 7.21 -7.17 2.54
CA LEU A 84 6.27 -7.01 1.44
C LEU A 84 5.32 -5.86 1.78
N VAL A 85 5.32 -4.84 0.93
CA VAL A 85 4.40 -3.71 0.98
C VAL A 85 3.41 -3.83 -0.16
N ARG A 86 2.12 -3.77 0.17
CA ARG A 86 1.03 -3.78 -0.79
C ARG A 86 0.20 -2.52 -0.66
N LEU A 87 0.02 -1.83 -1.77
CA LEU A 87 -0.78 -0.61 -1.86
C LEU A 87 -1.98 -0.86 -2.77
N HIS A 88 -3.17 -0.65 -2.21
CA HIS A 88 -4.44 -0.87 -2.89
C HIS A 88 -5.01 0.47 -3.35
N PHE A 89 -5.28 0.58 -4.65
CA PHE A 89 -5.88 1.77 -5.25
C PHE A 89 -7.14 1.37 -6.02
N SER A 90 -8.23 2.11 -5.83
CA SER A 90 -9.46 1.98 -6.58
C SER A 90 -10.04 3.35 -6.85
N VAL A 91 -10.31 3.62 -8.13
CA VAL A 91 -10.94 4.87 -8.56
C VAL A 91 -12.44 4.81 -8.33
N PHE A 92 -12.98 5.87 -7.76
CA PHE A 92 -14.41 6.14 -7.69
C PHE A 92 -14.64 7.64 -7.50
N SER A 93 -15.87 8.08 -7.76
CA SER A 93 -16.28 9.46 -7.51
C SER A 93 -17.21 9.53 -6.30
N SER A 94 -16.99 10.50 -5.43
CA SER A 94 -17.81 10.74 -4.24
C SER A 94 -17.91 12.25 -3.99
N GLY A 95 -19.12 12.80 -4.07
CA GLY A 95 -19.33 14.25 -4.01
C GLY A 95 -18.57 14.97 -5.13
N ASN A 96 -17.74 15.95 -4.75
CA ASN A 96 -16.95 16.76 -5.69
C ASN A 96 -15.58 16.14 -6.03
N TYR A 97 -15.27 14.94 -5.51
CA TYR A 97 -13.99 14.29 -5.69
C TYR A 97 -14.12 13.12 -6.66
N ASP A 98 -13.24 13.09 -7.67
CA ASP A 98 -13.04 11.94 -8.55
C ASP A 98 -11.61 11.45 -8.40
N LEU A 99 -11.44 10.27 -7.81
CA LEU A 99 -10.12 9.69 -7.55
C LEU A 99 -9.36 9.35 -8.85
N LYS A 100 -10.04 9.29 -9.99
CA LYS A 100 -9.37 9.13 -11.30
C LYS A 100 -8.49 10.33 -11.66
N ASN A 101 -8.76 11.51 -11.09
CA ASN A 101 -7.97 12.72 -11.30
C ASN A 101 -6.75 12.81 -10.36
N GLY A 102 -6.56 11.81 -9.49
CA GLY A 102 -5.42 11.74 -8.59
C GLY A 102 -4.14 11.43 -9.36
N LYS A 103 -3.11 12.22 -9.09
CA LYS A 103 -1.77 12.05 -9.66
C LYS A 103 -0.75 12.38 -8.58
N PHE A 104 0.08 11.41 -8.20
CA PHE A 104 0.90 11.53 -7.00
C PHE A 104 2.12 10.61 -7.01
N ASP A 105 3.10 10.95 -6.19
CA ASP A 105 4.24 10.09 -5.88
C ASP A 105 3.98 9.31 -4.59
N VAL A 106 4.59 8.12 -4.50
CA VAL A 106 4.65 7.32 -3.27
C VAL A 106 6.10 6.97 -3.00
N LEU A 107 6.57 7.28 -1.79
CA LEU A 107 7.92 6.97 -1.34
C LEU A 107 7.86 6.08 -0.11
N ALA A 108 8.81 5.16 0.03
CA ALA A 108 9.06 4.41 1.25
C ALA A 108 10.43 4.77 1.80
N ASN A 109 10.50 5.34 3.01
CA ASN A 109 11.74 5.85 3.61
C ASN A 109 12.59 6.71 2.65
N GLY A 110 11.93 7.54 1.82
CA GLY A 110 12.57 8.39 0.82
C GLY A 110 12.89 7.72 -0.53
N ILE A 111 12.64 6.42 -0.67
CA ILE A 111 12.84 5.67 -1.92
C ILE A 111 11.53 5.68 -2.72
N SER A 112 11.58 6.10 -3.99
CA SER A 112 10.40 6.13 -4.84
C SER A 112 9.86 4.73 -5.11
N LEU A 113 8.60 4.48 -4.77
CA LEU A 113 7.86 3.25 -5.14
C LEU A 113 7.02 3.48 -6.39
N LEU A 114 6.41 4.66 -6.47
CA LEU A 114 5.56 5.09 -7.57
C LEU A 114 5.89 6.55 -7.85
N SER A 115 6.13 6.89 -9.12
CA SER A 115 6.28 8.27 -9.55
C SER A 115 5.17 8.65 -10.51
N ASN A 116 4.60 9.84 -10.30
CA ASN A 116 3.61 10.45 -11.18
C ASN A 116 2.40 9.54 -11.43
N PHE A 117 2.04 8.76 -10.41
CA PHE A 117 1.09 7.67 -10.51
C PHE A 117 -0.34 8.16 -10.53
N GLY A 118 -1.13 7.62 -11.46
CA GLY A 118 -2.58 7.69 -11.49
C GLY A 118 -3.14 6.34 -11.91
N ALA A 119 -4.40 6.08 -11.56
CA ALA A 119 -5.08 4.84 -11.90
C ALA A 119 -6.34 5.11 -12.71
N ASN A 120 -6.72 4.17 -13.58
CA ASN A 120 -7.98 4.20 -14.34
C ASN A 120 -8.97 3.11 -13.89
N SER A 121 -8.53 2.20 -13.04
CA SER A 121 -9.27 1.06 -12.51
C SER A 121 -8.72 0.70 -11.13
N THR A 122 -9.33 -0.29 -10.48
CA THR A 122 -8.73 -0.91 -9.30
C THR A 122 -7.40 -1.56 -9.64
N VAL A 123 -6.37 -1.32 -8.84
CA VAL A 123 -5.02 -1.87 -9.00
C VAL A 123 -4.37 -2.13 -7.63
N LEU A 124 -3.69 -3.26 -7.54
CA LEU A 124 -2.80 -3.63 -6.45
C LEU A 124 -1.36 -3.41 -6.90
N LYS A 125 -0.56 -2.73 -6.08
CA LYS A 125 0.89 -2.57 -6.27
C LYS A 125 1.62 -3.30 -5.16
N GLU A 126 2.55 -4.17 -5.52
CA GLU A 126 3.33 -5.00 -4.60
C GLU A 126 4.82 -4.65 -4.71
N PHE A 127 5.47 -4.47 -3.58
CA PHE A 127 6.90 -4.11 -3.50
C PHE A 127 7.59 -4.92 -2.41
N PHE A 128 8.78 -5.44 -2.72
CA PHE A 128 9.67 -6.01 -1.71
C PHE A 128 10.72 -4.98 -1.34
N LEU A 129 10.67 -4.53 -0.09
CA LEU A 129 11.53 -3.48 0.44
C LEU A 129 12.48 -4.09 1.45
N MET A 130 13.76 -3.80 1.32
CA MET A 130 14.71 -4.03 2.41
C MET A 130 14.60 -2.87 3.39
N VAL A 131 14.11 -3.15 4.60
CA VAL A 131 13.98 -2.17 5.68
C VAL A 131 15.12 -2.36 6.66
N ASP A 132 15.91 -1.32 6.85
CA ASP A 132 17.13 -1.28 7.68
C ASP A 132 16.96 -0.47 8.97
N LYS A 133 15.74 0.02 9.24
CA LYS A 133 15.37 0.87 10.39
C LYS A 133 14.16 0.33 11.11
N GLU A 134 14.00 0.73 12.37
CA GLU A 134 12.86 0.38 13.24
C GLU A 134 11.56 1.14 12.87
N GLU A 135 11.57 1.89 11.77
CA GLU A 135 10.41 2.59 11.23
C GLU A 135 10.38 2.49 9.70
N LEU A 136 9.19 2.21 9.16
CA LEU A 136 8.89 2.30 7.74
C LEU A 136 7.86 3.42 7.53
N GLU A 137 8.30 4.51 6.93
CA GLU A 137 7.45 5.57 6.43
C GLU A 137 7.00 5.26 5.00
N ILE A 138 5.70 5.37 4.73
CA ILE A 138 5.11 5.40 3.38
C ILE A 138 4.49 6.79 3.16
N LEU A 139 5.17 7.61 2.38
CA LEU A 139 4.81 8.99 2.09
C LEU A 139 4.03 9.10 0.77
N PHE A 140 2.87 9.75 0.80
CA PHE A 140 2.05 10.07 -0.36
C PHE A 140 2.12 11.57 -0.63
N THR A 141 2.48 11.96 -1.85
CA THR A 141 2.64 13.38 -2.24
C THR A 141 1.85 13.67 -3.50
N PRO A 142 0.77 14.46 -3.44
CA PRO A 142 0.08 14.95 -4.63
C PRO A 142 1.05 15.68 -5.57
N ALA A 143 0.97 15.40 -6.87
CA ALA A 143 1.77 16.10 -7.88
C ALA A 143 1.36 17.58 -7.96
N SER A 144 2.25 18.45 -8.42
CA SER A 144 1.96 19.90 -8.48
C SER A 144 0.76 20.26 -9.37
N ASP A 145 0.42 19.41 -10.34
CA ASP A 145 -0.72 19.55 -11.25
C ASP A 145 -1.96 18.74 -10.83
N SER A 146 -1.95 18.12 -9.64
CA SER A 146 -3.09 17.39 -9.07
C SER A 146 -3.31 17.74 -7.61
N SER A 147 -4.56 17.84 -7.19
CA SER A 147 -4.92 18.25 -5.84
C SER A 147 -5.03 17.09 -4.85
N LEU A 148 -4.86 15.84 -5.30
CA LEU A 148 -5.14 14.68 -4.47
C LEU A 148 -4.24 13.46 -4.73
N ALA A 149 -3.79 12.87 -3.63
CA ALA A 149 -3.30 11.49 -3.55
C ALA A 149 -4.30 10.65 -2.77
N TYR A 150 -4.32 9.34 -2.97
CA TYR A 150 -5.23 8.48 -2.22
C TYR A 150 -4.71 7.05 -2.09
N VAL A 151 -5.25 6.33 -1.12
CA VAL A 151 -5.02 4.90 -0.93
C VAL A 151 -6.26 4.27 -0.29
N ASN A 152 -6.61 3.07 -0.73
CA ASN A 152 -7.77 2.32 -0.23
C ASN A 152 -7.38 1.36 0.89
N ALA A 153 -6.20 0.74 0.78
CA ALA A 153 -5.63 -0.08 1.83
C ALA A 153 -4.12 -0.19 1.70
N ILE A 154 -3.49 -0.49 2.83
CA ILE A 154 -2.05 -0.72 2.95
C ILE A 154 -1.85 -2.05 3.67
N GLU A 155 -1.04 -2.93 3.09
CA GLU A 155 -0.51 -4.10 3.79
C GLU A 155 1.00 -3.94 3.94
N VAL A 156 1.53 -4.17 5.14
CA VAL A 156 2.97 -4.26 5.41
C VAL A 156 3.18 -5.51 6.24
N PHE A 157 3.95 -6.46 5.72
CA PHE A 157 4.34 -7.62 6.50
C PHE A 157 5.78 -8.05 6.25
N SER A 158 6.48 -8.41 7.32
CA SER A 158 7.86 -8.92 7.25
C SER A 158 7.88 -10.30 6.59
N ALA A 159 8.85 -10.52 5.69
CA ALA A 159 9.10 -11.81 5.08
C ALA A 159 9.89 -12.72 6.04
N PRO A 160 9.84 -14.05 5.87
CA PRO A 160 10.74 -14.95 6.59
C PRO A 160 12.21 -14.55 6.39
N LYS A 161 13.07 -14.80 7.38
CA LYS A 161 14.51 -14.46 7.29
C LYS A 161 15.22 -15.17 6.14
N ASP A 162 14.75 -16.36 5.78
CA ASP A 162 15.26 -17.16 4.66
C ASP A 162 14.51 -16.86 3.35
N PHE A 163 13.82 -15.72 3.26
CA PHE A 163 13.15 -15.31 2.04
C PHE A 163 14.19 -14.87 1.00
N PHE A 164 14.38 -15.72 0.00
CA PHE A 164 15.20 -15.44 -1.17
C PHE A 164 14.28 -15.13 -2.35
N ILE A 165 14.47 -13.98 -2.99
CA ILE A 165 13.84 -13.68 -4.27
C ILE A 165 14.67 -14.39 -5.35
N ASP A 166 14.22 -15.58 -5.76
CA ASP A 166 14.76 -16.20 -6.97
C ASP A 166 14.42 -15.30 -8.16
N ALA A 167 15.39 -15.08 -9.04
CA ALA A 167 15.46 -14.01 -10.03
C ALA A 167 14.52 -14.26 -11.24
N ALA A 168 13.23 -14.49 -10.97
CA ALA A 168 12.19 -14.77 -11.96
C ALA A 168 11.09 -13.70 -12.03
N GLY A 169 11.43 -12.43 -11.73
CA GLY A 169 10.59 -11.28 -12.14
C GLY A 169 10.05 -10.36 -11.04
N ILE A 170 10.59 -10.41 -9.81
CA ILE A 170 10.16 -9.52 -8.71
C ILE A 170 11.25 -8.49 -8.43
N ALA A 171 10.89 -7.20 -8.47
CA ALA A 171 11.81 -6.09 -8.17
C ALA A 171 12.09 -6.04 -6.65
N LEU A 172 13.36 -6.20 -6.27
CA LEU A 172 13.85 -5.90 -4.92
C LEU A 172 14.29 -4.43 -4.88
N ILE A 173 13.73 -3.65 -3.95
CA ILE A 173 14.14 -2.27 -3.72
C ILE A 173 15.08 -2.26 -2.51
N THR A 174 16.33 -1.88 -2.74
CA THR A 174 17.35 -1.74 -1.69
C THR A 174 17.43 -0.28 -1.21
N PRO A 175 18.01 -0.01 -0.03
CA PRO A 175 18.22 1.35 0.47
C PRO A 175 18.98 2.26 -0.51
N ASP A 176 19.78 1.68 -1.39
CA ASP A 176 20.59 2.38 -2.39
C ASP A 176 19.88 2.65 -3.74
N GLY A 177 18.60 2.27 -3.88
CA GLY A 177 17.78 2.57 -5.05
C GLY A 177 17.14 1.35 -5.74
N ILE A 178 16.28 1.63 -6.73
CA ILE A 178 15.54 0.63 -7.50
C ILE A 178 16.49 -0.05 -8.50
N GLN A 179 16.63 -1.39 -8.45
CA GLN A 179 17.07 -2.15 -9.63
C GLN A 179 15.85 -2.45 -10.51
N GLU A 180 15.61 -1.62 -11.52
CA GLU A 180 14.66 -1.94 -12.59
C GLU A 180 15.27 -2.99 -13.52
N PHE A 181 14.72 -4.21 -13.52
CA PHE A 181 15.03 -5.20 -14.55
C PHE A 181 13.97 -5.15 -15.66
N LYS A 182 14.39 -4.76 -16.87
CA LYS A 182 13.57 -4.88 -18.08
C LYS A 182 13.50 -6.35 -18.50
N GLN A 183 12.33 -6.95 -18.39
CA GLN A 183 12.09 -8.29 -18.90
C GLN A 183 11.96 -8.24 -20.43
N THR A 184 13.01 -8.62 -21.15
CA THR A 184 12.90 -8.91 -22.59
C THR A 184 12.35 -10.32 -22.73
N PHE A 185 11.03 -10.46 -22.92
CA PHE A 185 10.44 -11.75 -23.28
C PHE A 185 10.99 -12.18 -24.64
N HIS A 186 11.78 -13.26 -24.66
CA HIS A 186 12.02 -14.06 -25.86
C HIS A 186 11.20 -15.35 -25.73
N PRO A 187 10.15 -15.54 -26.54
CA PRO A 187 9.46 -16.81 -26.58
C PRO A 187 10.38 -17.85 -27.25
N ARG A 188 10.76 -18.88 -26.48
CA ARG A 188 10.97 -20.25 -26.98
C ARG A 188 9.92 -21.08 -26.23
N PHE A 189 8.99 -21.80 -26.84
CA PHE A 189 8.94 -22.50 -28.11
C PHE A 189 7.56 -22.36 -28.75
#